data_AF-A0A962Z4V7-F1
#
_entry.id   AF-A0A962Z4V7-F1
#
_cell.length_a   1.000
_cell.length_b   1.000
_cell.length_c   1.000
_cell.angle_alpha   90.00
_cell.angle_beta   90.00
_cell.angle_gamma   90.00
#
_symmetry.space_group_name_H-M   'P 1'
#
loop_
_entity.id
_entity.type
_entity.pdbx_description
1 polymer ?
#
loop_
_entity_poly.entity_id
_entity_poly.type
_entity_poly.pdbx_seq_one_letter_code
_entity_poly.pdbx_strand_id
1 'polypeptide(L)'
;DHHHDHQHHDHNLRAAYFHVLADALTSLLAIVALVSGKYFGWNWMDPVMGIVGAIIITRWSYGLVKQSAPILLDASIDEKYQTAIKTAIERDADNRISDMHVWRVGANHYAAVISLVTHDPQSTEHYKQLLQEFKQLAHVTVEVNLCAGMPCSTLDSAR
;
A
#
# COMPACT_ATOMS: atom_id res chain seq x y z
N ASP A 1 -22.87 -23.87 -13.44
CA ASP A 1 -23.21 -22.55 -12.88
C ASP A 1 -22.37 -22.27 -11.64
N HIS A 2 -21.26 -21.55 -11.83
CA HIS A 2 -20.35 -21.15 -10.76
C HIS A 2 -20.73 -19.76 -10.25
N HIS A 3 -21.35 -19.71 -9.07
CA HIS A 3 -21.50 -18.47 -8.30
C HIS A 3 -20.16 -18.11 -7.67
N HIS A 4 -19.45 -17.15 -8.26
CA HIS A 4 -18.33 -16.46 -7.61
C HIS A 4 -18.89 -15.28 -6.83
N ASP A 5 -19.15 -15.50 -5.54
CA ASP A 5 -19.51 -14.47 -4.59
C ASP A 5 -18.22 -13.69 -4.23
N HIS A 6 -17.94 -12.63 -4.98
CA HIS A 6 -16.83 -11.73 -4.68
C HIS A 6 -17.22 -10.83 -3.50
N GLN A 7 -16.99 -11.32 -2.28
CA GLN A 7 -16.95 -10.48 -1.08
C GLN A 7 -15.73 -9.54 -1.15
N HIS A 8 -15.82 -8.50 -1.96
CA HIS A 8 -14.98 -7.33 -1.83
C HIS A 8 -15.37 -6.64 -0.52
N HIS A 9 -14.60 -6.91 0.53
CA HIS A 9 -14.60 -6.10 1.74
C HIS A 9 -14.20 -4.68 1.35
N ASP A 10 -15.19 -3.84 1.08
CA ASP A 10 -14.99 -2.45 0.65
C ASP A 10 -14.47 -1.61 1.83
N HIS A 11 -13.18 -1.71 2.08
CA HIS A 11 -12.47 -0.86 3.03
C HIS A 11 -12.62 0.62 2.67
N ASN A 12 -12.78 0.94 1.38
CA ASN A 12 -13.05 2.28 0.91
C ASN A 12 -14.43 2.77 1.35
N LEU A 13 -15.48 1.94 1.24
CA LEU A 13 -16.82 2.29 1.72
C LEU A 13 -16.86 2.40 3.25
N ARG A 14 -16.15 1.51 3.96
CA ARG A 14 -16.04 1.58 5.42
C ARG A 14 -15.32 2.85 5.86
N ALA A 15 -14.22 3.22 5.21
CA ALA A 15 -13.49 4.46 5.48
C ALA A 15 -14.36 5.70 5.20
N ALA A 16 -15.05 5.73 4.05
CA ALA A 16 -15.98 6.81 3.70
C ALA A 16 -17.14 6.92 4.71
N TYR A 17 -17.70 5.79 5.14
CA TYR A 17 -18.75 5.76 6.18
C TYR A 17 -18.27 6.34 7.50
N PHE A 18 -17.09 5.91 7.97
CA PHE A 18 -16.50 6.47 9.20
C PHE A 18 -16.20 7.96 9.06
N HIS A 19 -15.75 8.43 7.89
CA HIS A 19 -15.53 9.84 7.64
C HIS A 19 -16.83 10.65 7.75
N VAL A 20 -17.89 10.22 7.05
CA VAL A 20 -19.20 10.90 7.09
C VAL A 20 -19.81 10.88 8.49
N LEU A 21 -19.72 9.75 9.21
CA LEU A 21 -20.20 9.64 10.58
C LEU A 21 -19.47 10.60 11.51
N ALA A 22 -18.16 10.73 11.32
CA ALA A 22 -17.33 11.59 12.13
C ALA A 22 -17.62 13.08 11.86
N ASP A 23 -17.83 13.46 10.59
CA ASP A 23 -18.25 14.82 10.21
C ASP A 23 -19.63 15.18 10.77
N ALA A 24 -20.58 14.23 10.72
CA ALA A 24 -21.91 14.40 11.28
C ALA A 24 -21.89 14.60 12.80
N LEU A 25 -21.10 13.79 13.52
CA LEU A 25 -20.93 13.91 14.96
C LEU A 25 -20.28 15.24 15.35
N THR A 26 -19.26 15.66 14.60
CA THR A 26 -18.55 16.93 14.86
C THR A 26 -19.47 18.13 14.61
N SER A 27 -20.27 18.09 13.55
CA SER A 27 -21.28 19.10 13.25
C SER A 27 -22.36 19.19 14.33
N LEU A 28 -22.85 18.04 14.80
CA LEU A 28 -23.84 17.98 15.88
C LEU A 28 -23.29 18.59 17.19
N LEU A 29 -22.06 18.22 17.57
CA LEU A 29 -21.41 18.74 18.76
C LEU A 29 -21.19 20.26 18.69
N ALA A 30 -20.83 20.78 17.51
CA ALA A 30 -20.69 22.21 17.28
C ALA A 30 -22.03 22.96 17.43
N ILE A 31 -23.13 22.42 16.90
CA ILE A 31 -24.47 23.00 17.05
C ILE A 31 -24.89 23.01 18.53
N VAL A 32 -24.70 21.89 19.24
CA VAL A 32 -25.03 21.79 20.67
C VAL A 32 -24.20 22.79 21.49
N ALA A 33 -22.91 22.97 21.17
CA ALA A 33 -22.05 23.97 21.78
C ALA A 33 -22.58 25.40 21.61
N LEU A 34 -22.94 25.79 20.38
CA LEU A 34 -23.45 27.12 20.06
C LEU A 34 -24.81 27.40 20.72
N VAL A 35 -25.72 26.42 20.70
CA VAL A 35 -27.03 26.52 21.34
C VAL A 35 -26.88 26.65 22.85
N SER A 36 -26.02 25.85 23.47
CA SER A 36 -25.77 25.90 24.91
C SER A 36 -25.13 27.23 25.32
N GLY A 37 -24.13 27.72 24.57
CA GLY A 37 -23.52 29.02 24.81
C GLY A 37 -24.53 30.17 24.71
N LYS A 38 -25.43 30.13 23.71
CA LYS A 38 -26.45 31.17 23.51
C LYS A 38 -27.47 31.24 24.66
N TYR A 39 -27.94 30.10 25.18
CA TYR A 39 -29.02 30.08 26.17
C TYR A 39 -28.53 30.12 27.63
N PHE A 40 -27.33 29.63 27.94
CA PHE A 40 -26.82 29.54 29.32
C PHE A 40 -25.83 30.66 29.70
N GLY A 41 -25.48 31.57 28.79
CA GLY A 41 -24.59 32.70 29.07
C GLY A 41 -23.14 32.30 29.36
N TRP A 42 -22.75 31.06 29.02
CA TRP A 42 -21.40 30.55 29.21
C TRP A 42 -20.46 31.02 28.09
N ASN A 43 -20.09 32.30 28.08
CA ASN A 43 -19.17 32.87 27.10
C ASN A 43 -17.77 32.19 27.11
N TRP A 44 -17.43 31.44 28.16
CA TRP A 44 -16.21 30.66 28.26
C TRP A 44 -16.30 29.28 27.57
N MET A 45 -17.49 28.81 27.21
CA MET A 45 -17.65 27.58 26.43
C MET A 45 -17.07 27.70 25.03
N ASP A 46 -17.17 28.88 24.41
CA ASP A 46 -16.72 29.10 23.04
C ASP A 46 -15.22 28.79 22.86
N PRO A 47 -14.30 29.34 23.69
CA PRO A 47 -12.89 28.96 23.62
C PRO A 47 -12.62 27.50 24.02
N VAL A 48 -13.38 26.93 24.96
CA VAL A 48 -13.22 25.51 25.35
C VAL A 48 -13.61 24.58 24.21
N MET A 49 -14.71 24.86 23.52
CA MET A 49 -15.18 24.10 22.37
C MET A 49 -14.23 24.23 21.18
N GLY A 50 -13.62 25.42 21.00
CA GLY A 50 -12.54 25.62 20.03
C GLY A 50 -11.32 24.73 20.31
N ILE A 51 -10.88 24.61 21.57
CA ILE A 51 -9.76 23.73 21.96
C ILE A 51 -10.12 22.25 21.73
N VAL A 52 -11.32 21.82 22.13
CA VAL A 52 -11.79 20.45 21.92
C VAL A 52 -11.84 20.12 20.44
N GLY A 53 -12.41 21.01 19.61
CA GLY A 53 -12.45 20.86 18.17
C GLY A 53 -11.05 20.78 17.56
N ALA A 54 -10.14 21.67 17.98
CA ALA A 54 -8.75 21.65 17.52
C ALA A 54 -8.04 20.33 17.84
N ILE A 55 -8.24 19.77 19.04
CA ILE A 55 -7.67 18.46 19.43
C ILE A 55 -8.24 17.34 18.56
N ILE A 56 -9.55 17.31 18.32
CA ILE A 56 -10.21 16.28 17.48
C ILE A 56 -9.67 16.33 16.05
N ILE A 57 -9.69 17.52 15.42
CA ILE A 57 -9.21 17.71 14.05
C ILE A 57 -7.72 17.36 13.96
N THR A 58 -6.90 17.84 14.89
CA THR A 58 -5.46 17.54 14.90
C THR A 58 -5.20 16.04 14.98
N ARG A 59 -5.95 15.31 15.83
CA ARG A 59 -5.78 13.86 15.97
C ARG A 59 -6.17 13.11 14.69
N TRP A 60 -7.18 13.57 13.95
CA TRP A 60 -7.54 13.01 12.66
C TRP A 60 -6.52 13.33 11.57
N SER A 61 -6.16 14.61 11.43
CA SER A 61 -5.15 15.05 10.47
C SER A 61 -3.84 14.31 10.67
N TYR A 62 -3.42 14.09 11.93
CA TYR A 62 -2.23 13.29 12.24
C TYR A 62 -2.38 11.83 11.78
N GLY A 63 -3.55 11.22 11.97
CA GLY A 63 -3.84 9.87 11.47
C GLY A 63 -3.74 9.77 9.95
N LEU A 64 -4.34 10.73 9.23
CA LEU A 64 -4.30 10.80 7.77
C LEU A 64 -2.88 11.00 7.23
N VAL A 65 -2.11 11.90 7.86
CA VAL A 65 -0.70 12.11 7.52
C VAL A 65 0.09 10.83 7.75
N LYS A 66 -0.09 10.16 8.88
CA LYS A 66 0.62 8.90 9.17
C LYS A 66 0.26 7.77 8.19
N GLN A 67 -0.96 7.76 7.66
CA GLN A 67 -1.38 6.80 6.65
C GLN A 67 -0.84 7.12 5.25
N SER A 68 -0.76 8.41 4.89
CA SER A 68 -0.38 8.86 3.55
C SER A 68 1.14 9.05 3.39
N ALA A 69 1.85 9.43 4.46
CA ALA A 69 3.28 9.71 4.43
C ALA A 69 4.12 8.52 3.95
N PRO A 70 3.88 7.25 4.36
CA PRO A 70 4.65 6.12 3.86
C PRO A 70 4.50 5.88 2.35
N ILE A 71 3.37 6.27 1.77
CA ILE A 71 3.11 6.13 0.34
C ILE A 71 3.85 7.26 -0.42
N LEU A 72 3.78 8.48 0.09
CA LEU A 72 4.38 9.67 -0.56
C LEU A 72 5.89 9.76 -0.39
N LEU A 73 6.42 9.28 0.74
CA LEU A 73 7.85 9.30 1.04
C LEU A 73 8.56 8.04 0.53
N ASP A 74 7.88 7.24 -0.29
CA ASP A 74 8.35 5.94 -0.81
C ASP A 74 9.01 5.11 0.30
N ALA A 75 8.31 4.98 1.43
CA ALA A 75 8.84 4.28 2.59
C ALA A 75 9.18 2.86 2.17
N SER A 76 10.46 2.51 2.32
CA SER A 76 11.01 1.26 1.82
C SER A 76 10.20 0.07 2.33
N ILE A 77 9.84 -0.80 1.39
CA ILE A 77 9.16 -2.06 1.70
C ILE A 77 10.12 -2.95 2.49
N ASP A 78 9.57 -3.78 3.38
CA ASP A 78 10.33 -4.75 4.16
C ASP A 78 11.33 -5.50 3.26
N GLU A 79 12.62 -5.38 3.59
CA GLU A 79 13.72 -6.02 2.86
C GLU A 79 13.51 -7.53 2.75
N LYS A 80 12.86 -8.16 3.73
CA LYS A 80 12.53 -9.59 3.69
C LYS A 80 11.55 -9.92 2.57
N TYR A 81 10.57 -9.05 2.35
CA TYR A 81 9.58 -9.22 1.30
C TYR A 81 10.22 -9.06 -0.09
N GLN A 82 11.06 -8.04 -0.25
CA GLN A 82 11.85 -7.85 -1.47
C GLN A 82 12.77 -9.04 -1.75
N THR A 83 13.48 -9.53 -0.72
CA THR A 83 14.36 -10.70 -0.84
C THR A 83 13.59 -11.96 -1.22
N ALA A 84 12.37 -12.15 -0.68
CA ALA A 84 11.53 -13.28 -1.03
C ALA A 84 11.08 -13.24 -2.50
N ILE A 85 10.65 -12.06 -3.01
CA ILE A 85 10.31 -11.87 -4.44
C ILE A 85 11.52 -12.20 -5.32
N LYS A 86 12.70 -11.67 -4.95
CA LYS A 86 13.93 -11.94 -5.69
C LYS A 86 14.25 -13.43 -5.74
N THR A 87 14.16 -14.09 -4.59
CA THR A 87 14.43 -15.52 -4.47
C THR A 87 13.46 -16.37 -5.28
N ALA A 88 12.18 -15.97 -5.38
CA ALA A 88 11.18 -16.71 -6.16
C ALA A 88 11.52 -16.73 -7.66
N ILE A 89 12.00 -15.61 -8.21
CA ILE A 89 12.38 -15.50 -9.62
C ILE A 89 13.73 -16.18 -9.88
N GLU A 90 14.73 -15.97 -9.03
CA GLU A 90 16.09 -16.49 -9.21
C GLU A 90 16.21 -18.02 -8.95
N ARG A 91 15.19 -18.67 -8.37
CA ARG A 91 15.18 -20.13 -8.16
C ARG A 91 14.65 -20.94 -9.34
N ASP A 92 13.88 -20.32 -10.23
CA ASP A 92 13.20 -21.02 -11.32
C ASP A 92 14.16 -21.51 -12.41
N ALA A 93 15.17 -20.70 -12.75
CA ALA A 93 16.16 -20.99 -13.79
C ALA A 93 17.44 -20.15 -13.58
N ASP A 94 18.21 -19.88 -14.65
CA ASP A 94 19.32 -18.91 -14.67
C ASP A 94 18.83 -17.45 -14.73
N ASN A 95 17.76 -17.13 -13.99
CA ASN A 95 17.24 -15.79 -13.92
C ASN A 95 18.07 -14.99 -12.91
N ARG A 96 18.49 -13.79 -13.28
CA ARG A 96 19.11 -12.82 -12.38
C ARG A 96 18.36 -11.50 -12.43
N ILE A 97 17.96 -11.01 -11.26
CA ILE A 97 17.33 -9.69 -11.19
C ILE A 97 18.41 -8.62 -11.33
N SER A 98 18.34 -7.84 -12.40
CA SER A 98 19.22 -6.70 -12.64
C SER A 98 18.74 -5.45 -11.95
N ASP A 99 17.42 -5.24 -11.90
CA ASP A 99 16.77 -4.11 -11.25
C ASP A 99 15.41 -4.53 -10.69
N MET A 100 15.09 -4.07 -9.48
CA MET A 100 13.79 -4.31 -8.88
C MET A 100 13.40 -3.13 -8.01
N HIS A 101 12.27 -2.52 -8.35
CA HIS A 101 11.66 -1.45 -7.59
C HIS A 101 10.28 -1.89 -7.15
N VAL A 102 10.05 -1.87 -5.84
CA VAL A 102 8.76 -2.22 -5.25
C VAL A 102 8.33 -1.04 -4.40
N TRP A 103 7.12 -0.52 -4.64
CA TRP A 103 6.56 0.61 -3.91
C TRP A 103 5.13 0.34 -3.47
N ARG A 104 4.66 1.12 -2.50
CA ARG A 104 3.31 0.98 -1.93
C ARG A 104 2.31 1.79 -2.75
N VAL A 105 1.24 1.13 -3.21
CA VAL A 105 0.13 1.79 -3.95
C VAL A 105 -1.16 1.88 -3.13
N GLY A 106 -1.23 1.22 -1.97
CA GLY A 106 -2.36 1.33 -1.07
C GLY A 106 -2.07 0.77 0.33
N ALA A 107 -3.11 0.73 1.17
CA ALA A 107 -2.96 0.29 2.56
C ALA A 107 -2.39 -1.13 2.69
N ASN A 108 -2.62 -2.02 1.72
CA ASN A 108 -2.10 -3.39 1.75
C ASN A 108 -1.71 -3.91 0.36
N HIS A 109 -1.39 -2.99 -0.56
CA HIS A 109 -1.08 -3.31 -1.95
C HIS A 109 0.24 -2.66 -2.38
N TYR A 110 1.03 -3.44 -3.10
CA TYR A 110 2.32 -3.09 -3.66
C TYR A 110 2.27 -3.18 -5.18
N ALA A 111 3.05 -2.32 -5.82
CA ALA A 111 3.39 -2.45 -7.23
C ALA A 111 4.89 -2.75 -7.35
N ALA A 112 5.25 -3.56 -8.35
CA ALA A 112 6.62 -3.93 -8.62
C ALA A 112 6.94 -3.76 -10.10
N VAL A 113 8.12 -3.20 -10.37
CA VAL A 113 8.78 -3.26 -11.67
C VAL A 113 10.04 -4.09 -11.48
N ILE A 114 10.16 -5.14 -12.27
CA ILE A 114 11.23 -6.12 -12.16
C ILE A 114 11.88 -6.27 -13.53
N SER A 115 13.18 -6.02 -13.59
CA SER A 115 14.01 -6.34 -14.75
C SER A 115 14.86 -7.55 -14.42
N LEU A 116 14.76 -8.57 -15.26
CA LEU A 116 15.56 -9.78 -15.11
C LEU A 116 16.36 -10.07 -16.37
N VAL A 117 17.49 -10.73 -16.18
CA VAL A 117 18.39 -11.18 -17.22
C VAL A 117 18.43 -12.71 -17.18
N THR A 118 18.28 -13.36 -18.32
CA THR A 118 18.29 -14.83 -18.42
C THR A 118 18.80 -15.28 -19.79
N HIS A 119 19.36 -16.49 -19.87
CA HIS A 119 19.74 -17.11 -21.14
C HIS A 119 18.58 -17.81 -21.85
N ASP A 120 17.50 -18.13 -21.11
CA ASP A 120 16.29 -18.76 -21.64
C ASP A 120 15.06 -17.89 -21.30
N PRO A 121 14.78 -16.85 -22.12
CA PRO A 121 13.70 -15.90 -21.82
C PRO A 121 12.33 -16.56 -21.99
N GLN A 122 11.57 -16.59 -20.91
CA GLN A 122 10.18 -17.05 -20.90
C GLN A 122 9.20 -15.88 -21.10
N SER A 123 7.92 -16.19 -21.32
CA SER A 123 6.87 -15.18 -21.37
C SER A 123 6.77 -14.40 -20.05
N THR A 124 6.31 -13.14 -20.10
CA THR A 124 6.14 -12.33 -18.87
C THR A 124 5.15 -12.96 -17.88
N GLU A 125 4.18 -13.70 -18.41
CA GLU A 125 3.15 -14.42 -17.68
C GLU A 125 3.74 -15.53 -16.81
N HIS A 126 4.79 -16.21 -17.27
CA HIS A 126 5.53 -17.21 -16.48
C HIS A 126 6.09 -16.60 -15.19
N TYR A 127 6.79 -15.47 -15.32
CA TYR A 127 7.35 -14.77 -14.17
C TYR A 127 6.28 -14.19 -13.24
N LYS A 128 5.15 -13.73 -13.80
CA LYS A 128 3.99 -13.31 -13.00
C LYS A 128 3.38 -14.48 -12.23
N GLN A 129 3.40 -15.70 -12.77
CA GLN A 129 2.92 -16.90 -12.08
C GLN A 129 3.79 -17.26 -10.88
N LEU A 130 5.12 -17.16 -10.99
CA LEU A 130 6.04 -17.35 -9.87
C LEU A 130 5.77 -16.41 -8.68
N LEU A 131 5.14 -15.26 -8.94
CA LEU A 131 4.84 -14.26 -7.93
C LEU A 131 3.41 -14.35 -7.37
N GLN A 132 2.60 -15.32 -7.75
CA GLN A 132 1.19 -15.42 -7.31
C GLN A 132 1.03 -15.63 -5.80
N GLU A 133 2.03 -16.21 -5.13
CA GLU A 133 2.02 -16.39 -3.67
C GLU A 133 2.08 -15.05 -2.92
N PHE A 134 2.61 -14.01 -3.56
CA PHE A 134 2.76 -12.66 -3.02
C PHE A 134 1.46 -11.85 -3.21
N LYS A 135 0.41 -12.20 -2.46
CA LYS A 135 -0.94 -11.62 -2.58
C LYS A 135 -1.02 -10.09 -2.45
N GLN A 136 0.00 -9.44 -1.90
CA GLN A 136 0.05 -7.99 -1.76
C GLN A 136 0.55 -7.30 -3.05
N LEU A 137 1.17 -8.04 -3.99
CA LEU A 137 1.53 -7.50 -5.31
C LEU A 137 0.28 -7.38 -6.19
N ALA A 138 -0.24 -6.17 -6.32
CA ALA A 138 -1.43 -5.90 -7.14
C ALA A 138 -1.07 -5.58 -8.61
N HIS A 139 0.09 -4.96 -8.83
CA HIS A 139 0.54 -4.55 -10.15
C HIS A 139 2.00 -4.98 -10.34
N VAL A 140 2.27 -5.80 -11.35
CA VAL A 140 3.61 -6.29 -11.65
C VAL A 140 3.91 -6.08 -13.12
N THR A 141 4.99 -5.37 -13.38
CA THR A 141 5.59 -5.24 -14.71
C THR A 141 6.91 -5.99 -14.70
N VAL A 142 7.10 -6.88 -15.67
CA VAL A 142 8.32 -7.66 -15.82
C VAL A 142 8.95 -7.34 -17.16
N GLU A 143 10.21 -6.92 -17.13
CA GLU A 143 11.08 -6.78 -18.30
C GLU A 143 12.05 -7.95 -18.34
N VAL A 144 12.11 -8.64 -19.48
CA VAL A 144 12.94 -9.83 -19.69
C VAL A 144 14.04 -9.49 -20.68
N ASN A 145 15.28 -9.49 -20.20
CA ASN A 145 16.47 -9.22 -20.99
C ASN A 145 17.22 -10.53 -21.28
N LEU A 146 17.51 -10.78 -22.56
CA LEU A 146 18.32 -11.93 -22.94
C LEU A 146 19.79 -11.67 -22.58
N CYS A 147 20.40 -12.60 -21.86
CA CYS A 147 21.83 -12.58 -21.63
C CYS A 147 22.57 -13.05 -22.89
N ALA A 148 23.33 -12.15 -23.51
CA ALA A 148 24.15 -12.46 -24.70
C ALA A 148 25.55 -13.04 -24.35
N GLY A 149 25.85 -13.24 -23.06
CA GLY A 149 27.11 -13.79 -22.58
C GLY A 149 27.15 -15.31 -22.53
N MET A 150 28.24 -15.89 -22.01
CA MET A 150 28.28 -17.32 -21.71
C MET A 150 27.32 -17.64 -20.53
N PRO A 151 26.58 -18.76 -20.59
CA PRO A 151 25.65 -19.16 -19.53
C PRO A 151 26.35 -19.28 -18.18
N CYS A 152 25.73 -18.72 -17.13
CA CYS A 152 26.29 -18.72 -15.78
C CYS A 152 26.51 -20.14 -15.22
N SER A 153 25.81 -21.13 -15.76
CA SER A 153 26.00 -22.56 -15.45
C SER A 153 27.39 -23.11 -15.78
N THR A 154 28.14 -22.46 -16.68
CA THR A 154 29.51 -22.90 -17.05
C THR A 154 30.59 -22.42 -16.08
N LEU A 155 30.32 -21.41 -15.25
CA LEU A 155 31.29 -20.85 -14.31
C LEU A 155 31.40 -21.66 -13.00
N ASP A 156 30.32 -22.31 -12.55
CA ASP A 156 30.34 -23.16 -11.35
C ASP A 156 30.96 -24.54 -11.59
N SER A 157 31.06 -25.00 -12.84
CA SER A 157 31.66 -26.31 -13.17
C SER A 157 33.18 -26.26 -13.37
N ALA A 158 33.79 -25.07 -13.30
CA ALA A 158 35.21 -24.83 -13.47
C ALA A 158 35.95 -24.53 -12.14
N ARG A 159 35.29 -24.75 -11.00
CA ARG A 159 35.83 -24.58 -9.64
C ARG A 159 35.75 -25.89 -8.87
#